data_AF-S2YFP4-F1
#
_entry.id   AF-S2YFP4-F1
#
_cell.length_a   1.000
_cell.length_b   1.000
_cell.length_c   1.000
_cell.angle_alpha   90.00
_cell.angle_beta   90.00
_cell.angle_gamma   90.00
#
_symmetry.space_group_name_H-M   'P 1'
#
loop_
_entity.id
_entity.type
_entity.pdbx_description
1 polymer ?
#
loop_
_entity_poly.entity_id
_entity_poly.type
_entity_poly.pdbx_seq_one_letter_code
_entity_poly.pdbx_strand_id
1 'polypeptide(L)'
;MWGEVHDENAYSLGGVAGHAGVFSSAWDLAVLGRTLLNGGVYGRNRILRPESVELLFTDFNTAFPGDEHGLGFELYQHWYMGAMATPRTAGHTGFTGTSLVLDPTTDSFLIVLGNSVHPVRSWRSGSAPRVATANDLARAVPVRPERGRTAWFAGMASATTATLALPPLDTTHGARLTNSLWWDTEPTSDTVVLEATTDGGTTWHPIPFTTTRHGERPQNHPSGSATGWSGRVWHRARADLPAHAGLTLRWRYSTDKLYVGRGVYVDGLRVEEGGRVLFDEAREGDLARIVAVGWEGVAD
;
A
#
# COMPACT_ATOMS: atom_id res chain seq x y z
N MET A 1 -11.96 -24.60 -20.20
CA MET A 1 -13.18 -23.77 -20.07
C MET A 1 -13.82 -23.67 -21.45
N TRP A 2 -15.14 -23.85 -21.54
CA TRP A 2 -15.95 -23.47 -22.70
C TRP A 2 -16.83 -22.31 -22.26
N GLY A 3 -16.82 -21.20 -22.99
CA GLY A 3 -17.58 -20.01 -22.65
C GLY A 3 -18.21 -19.40 -23.90
N GLU A 4 -19.44 -18.92 -23.76
CA GLU A 4 -20.11 -18.09 -24.76
C GLU A 4 -20.12 -16.65 -24.27
N VAL A 5 -20.01 -15.69 -25.20
CA VAL A 5 -19.91 -14.28 -24.82
C VAL A 5 -21.21 -13.83 -24.13
N HIS A 6 -21.07 -13.28 -22.93
CA HIS A 6 -22.21 -12.73 -22.18
C HIS A 6 -22.51 -11.27 -22.58
N ASP A 7 -21.58 -10.60 -23.24
CA ASP A 7 -21.78 -9.23 -23.74
C ASP A 7 -22.73 -9.22 -24.94
N GLU A 8 -23.88 -8.56 -24.77
CA GLU A 8 -24.96 -8.54 -25.76
C GLU A 8 -24.53 -7.84 -27.07
N ASN A 9 -23.62 -6.87 -26.99
CA ASN A 9 -23.06 -6.19 -28.14
C ASN A 9 -22.11 -7.12 -28.93
N ALA A 10 -21.21 -7.82 -28.26
CA ALA A 10 -20.30 -8.78 -28.89
C ALA A 10 -21.06 -10.00 -29.45
N TYR A 11 -22.11 -10.45 -28.78
CA TYR A 11 -23.00 -11.49 -29.31
C TYR A 11 -23.62 -11.05 -30.65
N SER A 12 -24.13 -9.82 -30.71
CA SER A 12 -24.69 -9.23 -31.93
C SER A 12 -23.68 -9.07 -33.06
N LEU A 13 -22.37 -9.05 -32.76
CA LEU A 13 -21.26 -8.98 -33.72
C LEU A 13 -20.69 -10.37 -34.09
N GLY A 14 -21.37 -11.47 -33.77
CA GLY A 14 -20.93 -12.82 -34.10
C GLY A 14 -20.04 -13.48 -33.04
N GLY A 15 -20.07 -12.96 -31.81
CA GLY A 15 -19.46 -13.61 -30.64
C GLY A 15 -18.06 -13.13 -30.28
N VAL A 16 -17.36 -12.43 -31.17
CA VAL A 16 -16.00 -11.91 -30.96
C VAL A 16 -15.94 -10.45 -31.40
N ALA A 17 -15.70 -9.55 -30.45
CA ALA A 17 -15.52 -8.13 -30.67
C ALA A 17 -14.25 -7.63 -29.96
N GLY A 18 -13.70 -6.49 -30.38
CA GLY A 18 -12.47 -5.94 -29.81
C GLY A 18 -12.53 -5.68 -28.30
N HIS A 19 -13.74 -5.51 -27.75
CA HIS A 19 -13.98 -5.25 -26.33
C HIS A 19 -14.42 -6.49 -25.52
N ALA A 20 -14.84 -7.59 -26.16
CA ALA A 20 -15.34 -8.80 -25.49
C ALA A 20 -15.37 -10.05 -26.41
N GLY A 21 -15.41 -11.25 -25.82
CA GLY A 21 -15.55 -12.51 -26.56
C GLY A 21 -14.26 -13.31 -26.78
N VAL A 22 -13.13 -12.84 -26.23
CA VAL A 22 -11.89 -13.62 -26.15
C VAL A 22 -11.90 -14.46 -24.88
N PHE A 23 -11.72 -15.77 -25.02
CA PHE A 23 -11.60 -16.72 -23.91
C PHE A 23 -10.20 -17.32 -23.90
N SER A 24 -9.64 -17.46 -22.70
CA SER A 24 -8.29 -18.00 -22.53
C SER A 24 -8.13 -18.67 -21.16
N SER A 25 -6.99 -19.30 -20.93
CA SER A 25 -6.65 -19.90 -19.64
C SER A 25 -5.90 -18.91 -18.74
N ALA A 26 -5.84 -19.19 -17.43
CA ALA A 26 -5.00 -18.42 -16.51
C ALA A 26 -3.51 -18.46 -16.91
N TRP A 27 -3.07 -19.58 -17.51
CA TRP A 27 -1.68 -19.73 -17.98
C TRP A 27 -1.38 -18.82 -19.16
N ASP A 28 -2.27 -18.74 -20.14
CA ASP A 28 -2.09 -17.86 -21.30
C ASP A 28 -2.13 -16.38 -20.89
N LEU A 29 -3.00 -16.03 -19.94
CA LEU A 29 -3.01 -14.69 -19.34
C LEU A 29 -1.73 -14.40 -18.54
N ALA A 30 -1.13 -15.41 -17.91
CA ALA A 30 0.16 -15.25 -17.24
C ALA A 30 1.29 -14.99 -18.24
N VAL A 31 1.25 -15.63 -19.42
CA VAL A 31 2.15 -15.31 -20.55
C VAL A 31 1.97 -13.86 -20.98
N LEU A 32 0.73 -13.40 -21.15
CA LEU A 32 0.44 -11.99 -21.49
C LEU A 32 0.96 -11.03 -20.41
N GLY A 33 0.58 -11.24 -19.14
CA GLY A 33 1.00 -10.38 -18.03
C GLY A 33 2.53 -10.31 -17.93
N ARG A 34 3.20 -11.46 -18.05
CA ARG A 34 4.67 -11.52 -18.07
C ARG A 34 5.28 -10.80 -19.27
N THR A 35 4.67 -10.88 -20.44
CA THR A 35 5.10 -10.17 -21.65
C THR A 35 5.05 -8.66 -21.44
N LEU A 36 3.94 -8.16 -20.88
CA LEU A 36 3.74 -6.73 -20.62
C LEU A 36 4.72 -6.22 -19.57
N LEU A 37 4.87 -6.92 -18.45
CA LEU A 37 5.84 -6.54 -17.41
C LEU A 37 7.31 -6.64 -17.90
N ASN A 38 7.60 -7.46 -18.91
CA ASN A 38 8.92 -7.55 -19.55
C ASN A 38 9.14 -6.54 -20.70
N GLY A 39 8.38 -5.44 -20.75
CA GLY A 39 8.56 -4.43 -21.80
C GLY A 39 8.20 -4.93 -23.20
N GLY A 40 7.25 -5.87 -23.28
CA GLY A 40 6.66 -6.37 -24.52
C GLY A 40 7.34 -7.61 -25.10
N VAL A 41 8.15 -8.32 -24.32
CA VAL A 41 8.93 -9.49 -24.75
C VAL A 41 8.54 -10.75 -23.99
N TYR A 42 8.37 -11.86 -24.71
CA TYR A 42 8.24 -13.20 -24.12
C TYR A 42 9.18 -14.18 -24.80
N GLY A 43 10.07 -14.80 -24.03
CA GLY A 43 11.16 -15.62 -24.56
C GLY A 43 12.04 -14.79 -25.51
N ARG A 44 12.08 -15.17 -26.79
CA ARG A 44 12.87 -14.47 -27.83
C ARG A 44 12.03 -13.54 -28.70
N ASN A 45 10.71 -13.48 -28.48
CA ASN A 45 9.80 -12.77 -29.35
C ASN A 45 9.41 -11.42 -28.75
N ARG A 46 9.51 -10.36 -29.57
CA ARG A 46 8.98 -9.03 -29.24
C ARG A 46 7.57 -8.90 -29.81
N ILE A 47 6.60 -8.70 -28.94
CA ILE A 47 5.20 -8.48 -29.28
C ILE A 47 4.91 -6.97 -29.35
N LEU A 48 5.40 -6.22 -28.36
CA LEU A 48 5.26 -4.77 -28.28
C LEU A 48 6.64 -4.11 -28.11
N ARG A 49 6.76 -2.86 -28.57
CA ARG A 49 7.94 -2.05 -28.26
C ARG A 49 7.89 -1.59 -26.79
N PRO A 50 9.05 -1.40 -26.11
CA PRO A 50 9.05 -0.98 -24.72
C PRO A 50 8.29 0.34 -24.52
N GLU A 51 8.42 1.27 -25.46
CA GLU A 51 7.72 2.56 -25.41
C GLU A 51 6.22 2.38 -25.50
N SER A 52 5.73 1.41 -26.28
CA SER A 52 4.30 1.09 -26.35
C SER A 52 3.79 0.53 -25.03
N VAL A 53 4.58 -0.34 -24.38
CA VAL A 53 4.23 -0.91 -23.07
C VAL A 53 4.16 0.17 -21.99
N GLU A 54 5.05 1.15 -22.01
CA GLU A 54 5.01 2.24 -21.03
C GLU A 54 3.72 3.07 -21.10
N LEU A 55 3.08 3.17 -22.26
CA LEU A 55 1.79 3.84 -22.39
C LEU A 55 0.67 3.10 -21.64
N LEU A 56 0.80 1.80 -21.37
CA LEU A 56 -0.18 1.05 -20.58
C LEU A 56 -0.10 1.44 -19.09
N PHE A 57 1.05 1.93 -18.64
CA PHE A 57 1.34 2.28 -17.25
C PHE A 57 1.51 3.81 -17.03
N THR A 58 1.05 4.61 -17.99
CA THR A 58 1.12 6.08 -17.95
C THR A 58 -0.29 6.63 -17.85
N ASP A 59 -0.58 7.42 -16.82
CA ASP A 59 -1.89 8.05 -16.68
C ASP A 59 -2.06 9.17 -17.71
N PHE A 60 -3.02 8.98 -18.62
CA PHE A 60 -3.46 9.98 -19.60
C PHE A 60 -4.71 10.72 -19.16
N ASN A 61 -5.30 10.38 -18.01
CA ASN A 61 -6.56 10.90 -17.52
C ASN A 61 -6.39 11.82 -16.29
N THR A 62 -5.25 12.50 -16.18
CA THR A 62 -4.87 13.33 -15.02
C THR A 62 -5.83 14.48 -14.70
N ALA A 63 -6.76 14.81 -15.61
CA ALA A 63 -7.81 15.80 -15.40
C ALA A 63 -9.00 15.26 -14.58
N PHE A 64 -9.07 13.94 -14.34
CA PHE A 64 -10.15 13.25 -13.65
C PHE A 64 -9.55 12.37 -12.52
N PRO A 65 -9.25 12.97 -11.35
CA PRO A 65 -8.69 12.24 -10.22
C PRO A 65 -9.62 11.09 -9.78
N GLY A 66 -9.05 9.90 -9.58
CA GLY A 66 -9.79 8.68 -9.28
C GLY A 66 -10.16 7.83 -10.50
N ASP A 67 -10.05 8.38 -11.71
CA ASP A 67 -10.30 7.69 -12.98
C ASP A 67 -9.00 7.48 -13.77
N GLU A 68 -7.87 7.30 -13.08
CA GLU A 68 -6.56 7.18 -13.71
C GLU A 68 -6.55 6.04 -14.76
N HIS A 69 -6.06 6.33 -15.97
CA HIS A 69 -6.15 5.41 -17.09
C HIS A 69 -4.92 5.49 -18.00
N GLY A 70 -4.34 4.32 -18.27
CA GLY A 70 -3.38 4.13 -19.34
C GLY A 70 -4.05 3.79 -20.67
N LEU A 71 -3.25 3.40 -21.65
CA LEU A 71 -3.80 2.85 -22.90
C LEU A 71 -4.35 1.44 -22.66
N GLY A 72 -5.65 1.37 -22.41
CA GLY A 72 -6.44 0.14 -22.31
C GLY A 72 -6.68 -0.37 -20.88
N PHE A 73 -5.87 0.03 -19.91
CA PHE A 73 -6.01 -0.39 -18.51
C PHE A 73 -6.36 0.80 -17.62
N GLU A 74 -7.18 0.54 -16.60
CA GLU A 74 -7.32 1.43 -15.45
C GLU A 74 -6.02 1.39 -14.63
N LEU A 75 -5.71 2.48 -13.94
CA LEU A 75 -4.56 2.60 -13.06
C LEU A 75 -5.01 2.91 -11.62
N TYR A 76 -4.24 2.44 -10.65
CA TYR A 76 -4.35 2.82 -9.22
C TYR A 76 -5.73 2.58 -8.55
N GLN A 77 -6.47 1.58 -9.04
CA GLN A 77 -7.85 1.29 -8.59
C GLN A 77 -7.92 0.32 -7.40
N HIS A 78 -7.84 0.86 -6.18
CA HIS A 78 -7.91 0.07 -4.94
C HIS A 78 -9.17 -0.81 -4.83
N TRP A 79 -10.28 -0.40 -5.43
CA TRP A 79 -11.55 -1.10 -5.35
C TRP A 79 -11.55 -2.52 -5.94
N TYR A 80 -10.56 -2.88 -6.77
CA TYR A 80 -10.34 -4.27 -7.19
C TYR A 80 -8.87 -4.71 -7.20
N MET A 81 -7.93 -3.76 -7.27
CA MET A 81 -6.50 -4.06 -7.18
C MET A 81 -6.04 -4.22 -5.73
N GLY A 82 -6.86 -3.84 -4.74
CA GLY A 82 -6.52 -3.91 -3.32
C GLY A 82 -5.17 -3.28 -3.02
N ALA A 83 -4.42 -3.91 -2.13
CA ALA A 83 -3.08 -3.47 -1.74
C ALA A 83 -2.00 -3.70 -2.81
N MET A 84 -2.33 -4.24 -3.99
CA MET A 84 -1.43 -4.16 -5.15
C MET A 84 -1.49 -2.81 -5.86
N ALA A 85 -2.51 -1.98 -5.57
CA ALA A 85 -2.66 -0.67 -6.19
C ALA A 85 -1.44 0.21 -5.89
N THR A 86 -0.82 0.70 -6.95
CA THR A 86 0.19 1.76 -6.92
C THR A 86 -0.13 2.73 -8.06
N PRO A 87 0.46 3.93 -8.09
CA PRO A 87 0.32 4.85 -9.23
C PRO A 87 0.73 4.25 -10.59
N ARG A 88 1.41 3.10 -10.59
CA ARG A 88 1.88 2.38 -11.79
C ARG A 88 1.21 1.02 -11.97
N THR A 89 0.32 0.60 -11.07
CA THR A 89 -0.38 -0.68 -11.19
C THR A 89 -1.49 -0.52 -12.22
N ALA A 90 -1.50 -1.39 -13.23
CA ALA A 90 -2.47 -1.40 -14.30
C ALA A 90 -3.36 -2.63 -14.22
N GLY A 91 -4.64 -2.50 -14.57
CA GLY A 91 -5.54 -3.63 -14.58
C GLY A 91 -6.85 -3.37 -15.28
N HIS A 92 -7.64 -4.43 -15.39
CA HIS A 92 -9.00 -4.35 -15.89
C HIS A 92 -9.83 -5.47 -15.27
N THR A 93 -11.14 -5.20 -15.09
CA THR A 93 -12.10 -6.20 -14.61
C THR A 93 -12.95 -6.75 -15.74
N GLY A 94 -13.42 -7.99 -15.63
CA GLY A 94 -14.43 -8.55 -16.51
C GLY A 94 -15.78 -8.65 -15.82
N PHE A 95 -16.85 -8.44 -16.58
CA PHE A 95 -18.23 -8.46 -16.10
C PHE A 95 -18.57 -9.74 -15.30
N THR A 96 -18.06 -10.89 -15.73
CA THR A 96 -18.32 -12.18 -15.09
C THR A 96 -17.56 -12.37 -13.78
N GLY A 97 -16.77 -11.41 -13.31
CA GLY A 97 -15.99 -11.56 -12.08
C GLY A 97 -14.49 -11.77 -12.31
N THR A 98 -14.02 -11.72 -13.56
CA THR A 98 -12.59 -11.83 -13.86
C THR A 98 -11.83 -10.53 -13.53
N SER A 99 -10.51 -10.61 -13.39
CA SER A 99 -9.61 -9.46 -13.38
C SER A 99 -8.18 -9.85 -13.74
N LEU A 100 -7.45 -8.91 -14.35
CA LEU A 100 -6.01 -8.92 -14.51
C LEU A 100 -5.46 -7.67 -13.83
N VAL A 101 -4.43 -7.83 -12.99
CA VAL A 101 -3.71 -6.75 -12.32
C VAL A 101 -2.21 -6.95 -12.55
N LEU A 102 -1.50 -5.89 -12.94
CA LEU A 102 -0.09 -5.87 -13.29
C LEU A 102 0.59 -4.79 -12.44
N ASP A 103 1.53 -5.16 -11.58
CA ASP A 103 2.29 -4.24 -10.75
C ASP A 103 3.78 -4.26 -11.18
N PRO A 104 4.24 -3.28 -11.98
CA PRO A 104 5.64 -3.20 -12.38
C PRO A 104 6.58 -2.82 -11.21
N THR A 105 6.06 -2.30 -10.09
CA THR A 105 6.88 -1.91 -8.94
C THR A 105 7.36 -3.11 -8.13
N THR A 106 6.62 -4.22 -8.18
CA THR A 106 6.95 -5.49 -7.51
C THR A 106 7.21 -6.62 -8.49
N ASP A 107 7.21 -6.32 -9.79
CA ASP A 107 7.32 -7.29 -10.88
C ASP A 107 6.31 -8.46 -10.77
N SER A 108 5.09 -8.14 -10.33
CA SER A 108 4.05 -9.12 -10.00
C SER A 108 2.79 -8.92 -10.83
N PHE A 109 2.00 -9.98 -10.99
CA PHE A 109 0.69 -9.92 -11.60
C PHE A 109 -0.30 -10.85 -10.89
N LEU A 110 -1.57 -10.47 -10.89
CA LEU A 110 -2.67 -11.27 -10.37
C LEU A 110 -3.71 -11.50 -11.45
N ILE A 111 -4.15 -12.75 -11.57
CA ILE A 111 -5.25 -13.15 -12.45
C ILE A 111 -6.30 -13.83 -11.60
N VAL A 112 -7.52 -13.30 -11.63
CA VAL A 112 -8.69 -13.92 -11.03
C VAL A 112 -9.64 -14.29 -12.15
N LEU A 113 -9.97 -15.59 -12.28
CA LEU A 113 -10.95 -16.07 -13.24
C LEU A 113 -12.21 -16.55 -12.50
N GLY A 114 -13.10 -15.61 -12.21
CA GLY A 114 -14.37 -15.86 -11.54
C GLY A 114 -15.56 -15.97 -12.50
N ASN A 115 -16.68 -16.50 -11.99
CA ASN A 115 -18.00 -16.43 -12.61
C ASN A 115 -19.06 -15.98 -11.57
N SER A 116 -18.99 -14.73 -11.15
CA SER A 116 -19.84 -14.11 -10.11
C SER A 116 -21.29 -13.89 -10.54
N VAL A 117 -21.58 -14.06 -11.84
CA VAL A 117 -22.93 -13.95 -12.40
C VAL A 117 -23.66 -15.30 -12.47
N HIS A 118 -22.97 -16.39 -12.10
CA HIS A 118 -23.56 -17.72 -12.04
C HIS A 118 -23.84 -18.16 -10.59
N PRO A 119 -25.01 -18.76 -10.29
CA PRO A 119 -26.13 -18.99 -11.21
C PRO A 119 -27.03 -17.76 -11.41
N VAL A 120 -26.86 -16.70 -10.61
CA VAL A 120 -27.73 -15.51 -10.64
C VAL A 120 -26.89 -14.26 -10.90
N ARG A 121 -27.25 -13.52 -11.96
CA ARG A 121 -26.51 -12.34 -12.45
C ARG A 121 -26.37 -11.20 -11.41
N SER A 122 -27.32 -11.09 -10.48
CA SER A 122 -27.36 -10.06 -9.44
C SER A 122 -26.78 -10.50 -8.10
N TRP A 123 -26.33 -11.76 -7.95
CA TRP A 123 -25.99 -12.35 -6.65
C TRP A 123 -24.83 -11.65 -5.95
N ARG A 124 -23.84 -11.16 -6.70
CA ARG A 124 -22.72 -10.38 -6.17
C ARG A 124 -22.37 -9.23 -7.10
N SER A 125 -22.72 -8.03 -6.67
CA SER A 125 -22.07 -6.80 -7.14
C SER A 125 -20.92 -6.51 -6.18
N GLY A 126 -19.69 -6.56 -6.67
CA GLY A 126 -18.54 -6.12 -5.89
C GLY A 126 -17.24 -6.89 -6.16
N SER A 127 -16.14 -6.26 -5.77
CA SER A 127 -14.78 -6.74 -6.02
C SER A 127 -14.12 -7.39 -4.81
N ALA A 128 -14.89 -7.69 -3.74
CA ALA A 128 -14.33 -8.24 -2.50
C ALA A 128 -13.42 -9.47 -2.69
N PRO A 129 -13.75 -10.47 -3.54
CA PRO A 129 -12.83 -11.58 -3.82
C PRO A 129 -11.54 -11.13 -4.52
N ARG A 130 -11.63 -10.16 -5.43
CA ARG A 130 -10.45 -9.61 -6.14
C ARG A 130 -9.53 -8.89 -5.16
N VAL A 131 -10.11 -8.03 -4.32
CA VAL A 131 -9.40 -7.29 -3.27
C VAL A 131 -8.74 -8.24 -2.27
N ALA A 132 -9.46 -9.28 -1.81
CA ALA A 132 -8.90 -10.26 -0.89
C ALA A 132 -7.66 -10.96 -1.47
N THR A 133 -7.75 -11.49 -2.71
CA THR A 133 -6.61 -12.15 -3.35
C THR A 133 -5.46 -11.18 -3.66
N ALA A 134 -5.78 -9.93 -4.01
CA ALA A 134 -4.76 -8.90 -4.23
C ALA A 134 -4.05 -8.50 -2.94
N ASN A 135 -4.78 -8.40 -1.82
CA ASN A 135 -4.21 -8.15 -0.51
C ASN A 135 -3.28 -9.30 -0.08
N ASP A 136 -3.70 -10.55 -0.27
CA ASP A 136 -2.88 -11.72 0.03
C ASP A 136 -1.58 -11.74 -0.80
N LEU A 137 -1.68 -11.46 -2.11
CA LEU A 137 -0.49 -11.40 -2.97
C LEU A 137 0.43 -10.23 -2.59
N ALA A 138 -0.13 -9.05 -2.32
CA ALA A 138 0.64 -7.89 -1.88
C ALA A 138 1.33 -8.13 -0.53
N ARG A 139 0.72 -8.91 0.38
CA ARG A 139 1.34 -9.29 1.66
C ARG A 139 2.46 -10.31 1.46
N ALA A 140 2.36 -11.19 0.47
CA ALA A 140 3.40 -12.17 0.14
C ALA A 140 4.68 -11.53 -0.43
N VAL A 141 4.62 -10.30 -0.93
CA VAL A 141 5.82 -9.51 -1.27
C VAL A 141 6.40 -8.93 0.03
N PRO A 142 7.62 -9.27 0.47
CA PRO A 142 8.11 -8.84 1.79
C PRO A 142 8.44 -7.34 1.85
N VAL A 143 8.16 -6.71 2.99
CA VAL A 143 8.76 -5.40 3.36
C VAL A 143 9.91 -5.69 4.32
N ARG A 144 11.12 -5.86 3.77
CA ARG A 144 12.28 -6.18 4.59
C ARG A 144 12.56 -5.06 5.59
N PRO A 145 12.76 -5.36 6.88
CA PRO A 145 13.17 -4.36 7.88
C PRO A 145 14.39 -3.58 7.41
N GLU A 146 14.41 -2.28 7.69
CA GLU A 146 15.53 -1.40 7.37
C GLU A 146 16.70 -1.68 8.32
N ARG A 147 16.41 -2.10 9.56
CA ARG A 147 17.37 -2.38 10.61
C ARG A 147 17.04 -3.69 11.30
N GLY A 148 18.08 -4.44 11.67
CA GLY A 148 17.93 -5.66 12.45
C GLY A 148 17.15 -6.75 11.72
N ARG A 149 16.26 -7.44 12.45
CA ARG A 149 15.53 -8.63 11.98
C ARG A 149 14.02 -8.44 11.89
N THR A 150 13.49 -7.38 12.47
CA THR A 150 12.04 -7.15 12.58
C THR A 150 11.72 -5.68 12.43
N ALA A 151 10.55 -5.37 11.90
CA ALA A 151 9.94 -4.04 11.93
C ALA A 151 8.54 -4.13 12.54
N TRP A 152 8.04 -3.02 13.07
CA TRP A 152 6.64 -2.92 13.52
C TRP A 152 5.73 -2.68 12.33
N PHE A 153 4.67 -3.49 12.21
CA PHE A 153 3.67 -3.41 11.15
C PHE A 153 2.29 -3.14 11.74
N ALA A 154 1.60 -2.14 11.21
CA ALA A 154 0.30 -1.68 11.71
C ALA A 154 -0.91 -2.50 11.21
N GLY A 155 -0.69 -3.51 10.37
CA GLY A 155 -1.76 -4.31 9.77
C GLY A 155 -2.37 -3.73 8.49
N MET A 156 -3.33 -4.47 7.93
CA MET A 156 -4.12 -4.12 6.74
C MET A 156 -5.63 -4.30 6.98
N ALA A 157 -6.07 -4.31 8.24
CA ALA A 157 -7.48 -4.41 8.56
C ALA A 157 -8.17 -3.06 8.31
N SER A 158 -9.36 -3.08 7.70
CA SER A 158 -10.22 -1.90 7.57
C SER A 158 -10.98 -1.60 8.86
N ALA A 159 -11.49 -0.38 8.98
CA ALA A 159 -12.33 0.13 10.06
C ALA A 159 -11.71 -0.03 11.46
N THR A 160 -10.38 0.09 11.55
CA THR A 160 -9.63 -0.08 12.80
C THR A 160 -8.75 1.12 13.11
N THR A 161 -8.19 1.11 14.32
CA THR A 161 -7.10 2.00 14.72
C THR A 161 -6.08 1.20 15.51
N ALA A 162 -4.82 1.30 15.10
CA ALA A 162 -3.68 0.65 15.73
C ALA A 162 -2.72 1.70 16.30
N THR A 163 -2.16 1.47 17.49
CA THR A 163 -1.19 2.36 18.14
C THR A 163 0.10 1.65 18.56
N LEU A 164 1.22 2.35 18.40
CA LEU A 164 2.55 1.92 18.83
C LEU A 164 3.14 3.01 19.73
N ALA A 165 3.07 2.81 21.04
CA ALA A 165 3.45 3.81 22.03
C ALA A 165 4.79 3.49 22.69
N LEU A 166 5.64 4.52 22.82
CA LEU A 166 6.84 4.47 23.63
C LEU A 166 6.49 4.67 25.12
N PRO A 167 7.33 4.22 26.07
CA PRO A 167 7.14 4.59 27.47
C PRO A 167 7.26 6.11 27.67
N PRO A 168 6.79 6.67 28.80
CA PRO A 168 7.04 8.06 29.15
C PRO A 168 8.54 8.36 29.21
N LEU A 169 8.94 9.47 28.58
CA LEU A 169 10.31 9.94 28.48
C LEU A 169 10.44 11.34 29.10
N ASP A 170 11.59 11.59 29.72
CA ASP A 170 11.98 12.93 30.16
C ASP A 170 12.67 13.65 29.01
N THR A 171 11.96 14.58 28.35
CA THR A 171 12.44 15.37 27.21
C THR A 171 12.66 16.84 27.58
N THR A 172 12.82 17.15 28.87
CA THR A 172 12.79 18.51 29.43
C THR A 172 13.83 19.45 28.81
N HIS A 173 14.93 18.94 28.24
CA HIS A 173 15.97 19.73 27.58
C HIS A 173 15.89 19.71 26.04
N GLY A 174 14.80 19.24 25.47
CA GLY A 174 14.57 19.17 24.04
C GLY A 174 15.14 17.89 23.44
N ALA A 175 14.25 17.00 23.02
CA ALA A 175 14.60 15.72 22.43
C ALA A 175 14.20 15.64 20.96
N ARG A 176 14.77 14.67 20.25
CA ARG A 176 14.43 14.36 18.85
C ARG A 176 14.13 12.88 18.70
N LEU A 177 13.01 12.57 18.05
CA LEU A 177 12.70 11.24 17.55
C LEU A 177 13.35 11.05 16.17
N THR A 178 13.95 9.88 15.96
CA THR A 178 14.31 9.39 14.63
C THR A 178 13.89 7.93 14.48
N ASN A 179 13.35 7.58 13.32
CA ASN A 179 13.03 6.20 12.95
C ASN A 179 13.04 6.05 11.41
N SER A 180 12.92 4.82 10.95
CA SER A 180 12.54 4.50 9.58
C SER A 180 11.03 4.34 9.51
N LEU A 181 10.40 4.94 8.50
CA LEU A 181 8.96 4.91 8.25
C LEU A 181 8.71 4.47 6.80
N TRP A 182 7.78 3.54 6.63
CA TRP A 182 7.33 3.05 5.33
C TRP A 182 5.81 3.05 5.34
N TRP A 183 5.16 3.53 4.28
CA TRP A 183 3.70 3.49 4.20
C TRP A 183 3.20 3.31 2.77
N ASP A 184 2.09 2.59 2.65
CA ASP A 184 1.30 2.47 1.45
C ASP A 184 -0.14 2.30 1.91
N THR A 185 -0.90 3.38 1.89
CA THR A 185 -2.24 3.46 2.47
C THR A 185 -3.24 3.95 1.44
N GLU A 186 -4.55 3.79 1.70
CA GLU A 186 -5.54 4.48 0.88
C GLU A 186 -5.29 5.99 0.95
N PRO A 187 -5.08 6.67 -0.19
CA PRO A 187 -4.80 8.10 -0.19
C PRO A 187 -5.91 8.89 0.48
N THR A 188 -5.54 9.81 1.38
CA THR A 188 -6.42 10.75 2.08
C THR A 188 -7.37 10.14 3.13
N SER A 189 -7.78 8.88 2.96
CA SER A 189 -8.67 8.17 3.89
C SER A 189 -7.90 7.57 5.07
N ASP A 190 -6.86 6.81 4.75
CA ASP A 190 -6.04 6.12 5.75
C ASP A 190 -4.85 6.98 6.14
N THR A 191 -4.63 7.16 7.44
CA THR A 191 -3.59 8.08 7.92
C THR A 191 -2.76 7.48 9.04
N VAL A 192 -1.44 7.65 8.94
CA VAL A 192 -0.53 7.47 10.08
C VAL A 192 -0.20 8.83 10.69
N VAL A 193 -0.30 8.92 12.00
CA VAL A 193 -0.10 10.16 12.77
C VAL A 193 0.94 9.90 13.85
N LEU A 194 1.95 10.77 13.94
CA LEU A 194 2.82 10.86 15.12
C LEU A 194 2.15 11.82 16.10
N GLU A 195 1.89 11.37 17.32
CA GLU A 195 1.24 12.19 18.33
C GLU A 195 1.85 11.99 19.72
N ALA A 196 1.73 13.00 20.57
CA ALA A 196 2.27 13.00 21.92
C ALA A 196 1.20 13.37 22.96
N THR A 197 1.42 12.93 24.18
CA THR A 197 0.62 13.30 25.36
C THR A 197 1.53 13.72 26.51
N THR A 198 1.05 14.67 27.31
CA THR A 198 1.67 15.14 28.54
C THR A 198 0.79 14.94 29.77
N ASP A 199 -0.42 14.38 29.60
CA ASP A 199 -1.45 14.26 30.63
C ASP A 199 -1.88 12.78 30.87
N GLY A 200 -0.94 11.86 30.66
CA GLY A 200 -1.17 10.42 30.88
C GLY A 200 -2.04 9.77 29.82
N GLY A 201 -2.17 10.36 28.63
CA GLY A 201 -2.93 9.81 27.50
C GLY A 201 -4.38 10.27 27.42
N THR A 202 -4.78 11.26 28.22
CA THR A 202 -6.12 11.86 28.17
C THR A 202 -6.31 12.68 26.89
N THR A 203 -5.29 13.47 26.53
CA THR A 203 -5.24 14.23 25.28
C THR A 203 -4.01 13.88 24.46
N TRP A 204 -4.16 13.86 23.14
CA TRP A 204 -3.10 13.56 22.19
C TRP A 204 -3.00 14.69 21.15
N HIS A 205 -1.78 15.18 20.95
CA HIS A 205 -1.48 16.26 20.01
C HIS A 205 -0.55 15.76 18.90
N PRO A 206 -0.90 15.97 17.61
CA PRO A 206 0.00 15.63 16.51
C PRO A 206 1.34 16.36 16.60
N ILE A 207 2.41 15.66 16.25
CA ILE A 207 3.78 16.18 16.24
C ILE A 207 4.25 16.29 14.79
N PRO A 208 4.57 17.50 14.30
CA PRO A 208 5.16 17.68 12.99
C PRO A 208 6.44 16.88 12.83
N PHE A 209 6.63 16.28 11.65
CA PHE A 209 7.85 15.55 11.35
C PHE A 209 8.29 15.76 9.90
N THR A 210 9.48 15.28 9.59
CA THR A 210 10.03 15.27 8.23
C THR A 210 10.35 13.84 7.81
N THR A 211 10.12 13.50 6.55
CA THR A 211 10.59 12.25 5.94
C THR A 211 11.67 12.55 4.93
N THR A 212 12.67 11.68 4.81
CA THR A 212 13.69 11.80 3.77
C THR A 212 13.97 10.44 3.18
N ARG A 213 13.76 10.31 1.88
CA ARG A 213 14.24 9.19 1.08
C ARG A 213 15.68 9.44 0.66
N HIS A 214 16.47 8.37 0.59
CA HIS A 214 17.87 8.47 0.17
C HIS A 214 17.99 9.13 -1.21
N GLY A 215 18.78 10.20 -1.30
CA GLY A 215 19.01 10.96 -2.54
C GLY A 215 17.94 12.00 -2.88
N GLU A 216 16.89 12.14 -2.05
CA GLU A 216 15.81 13.11 -2.26
C GLU A 216 15.82 14.21 -1.18
N ARG A 217 15.10 15.30 -1.45
CA ARG A 217 14.93 16.38 -0.48
C ARG A 217 13.97 15.95 0.64
N PRO A 218 14.17 16.41 1.88
CA PRO A 218 13.21 16.17 2.95
C PRO A 218 11.81 16.71 2.60
N GLN A 219 10.79 15.92 2.91
CA GLN A 219 9.39 16.31 2.85
C GLN A 219 8.88 16.64 4.26
N ASN A 220 8.13 17.74 4.38
CA ASN A 220 7.55 18.18 5.65
C ASN A 220 6.13 17.65 5.82
N HIS A 221 5.81 17.17 7.03
CA HIS A 221 4.48 16.73 7.46
C HIS A 221 4.01 17.61 8.63
N PRO A 222 3.59 18.87 8.36
CA PRO A 222 3.28 19.85 9.41
C PRO A 222 2.03 19.49 10.23
N SER A 223 1.13 18.66 9.69
CA SER A 223 -0.01 18.10 10.41
C SER A 223 0.36 16.96 11.35
N GLY A 224 1.63 16.51 11.33
CA GLY A 224 2.07 15.31 12.04
C GLY A 224 1.50 14.01 11.45
N SER A 225 1.08 14.02 10.19
CA SER A 225 0.47 12.87 9.52
C SER A 225 1.01 12.60 8.11
N ALA A 226 0.98 11.34 7.69
CA ALA A 226 1.25 10.89 6.32
C ALA A 226 0.16 9.92 5.83
N THR A 227 -0.02 9.86 4.51
CA THR A 227 -1.03 9.04 3.82
C THR A 227 -0.58 8.73 2.38
N GLY A 228 -1.26 7.80 1.73
CA GLY A 228 -1.06 7.43 0.33
C GLY A 228 0.19 6.59 0.12
N TRP A 229 0.84 6.81 -1.04
CA TRP A 229 1.95 5.99 -1.50
C TRP A 229 3.30 6.65 -1.20
N SER A 230 4.16 5.97 -0.42
CA SER A 230 5.51 6.45 -0.09
C SER A 230 6.61 6.07 -1.08
N GLY A 231 6.28 5.39 -2.17
CA GLY A 231 7.27 4.75 -3.03
C GLY A 231 7.55 3.28 -2.72
N ARG A 232 6.88 2.72 -1.69
CA ARG A 232 7.20 1.39 -1.13
C ARG A 232 8.67 1.23 -0.74
N VAL A 233 9.23 2.30 -0.16
CA VAL A 233 10.62 2.35 0.32
C VAL A 233 10.66 2.95 1.73
N TRP A 234 11.72 2.64 2.48
CA TRP A 234 11.93 3.24 3.78
C TRP A 234 12.36 4.70 3.68
N HIS A 235 11.71 5.54 4.48
CA HIS A 235 12.07 6.94 4.67
C HIS A 235 12.63 7.14 6.07
N ARG A 236 13.67 7.96 6.22
CA ARG A 236 14.07 8.41 7.55
C ARG A 236 13.09 9.47 8.03
N ALA A 237 12.34 9.18 9.09
CA ALA A 237 11.49 10.12 9.79
C ALA A 237 12.27 10.82 10.92
N ARG A 238 12.05 12.13 11.09
CA ARG A 238 12.60 12.92 12.20
C ARG A 238 11.58 13.92 12.73
N ALA A 239 11.46 14.02 14.05
CA ALA A 239 10.60 14.98 14.73
C ALA A 239 11.30 15.60 15.94
N ASP A 240 11.25 16.92 16.06
CA ASP A 240 11.65 17.62 17.29
C ASP A 240 10.49 17.55 18.28
N LEU A 241 10.78 17.19 19.53
CA LEU A 241 9.79 16.83 20.53
C LEU A 241 9.55 17.97 21.54
N PRO A 242 8.32 18.14 22.04
CA PRO A 242 8.04 19.09 23.13
C PRO A 242 8.86 18.78 24.39
N ALA A 243 9.26 19.83 25.10
CA ALA A 243 9.96 19.67 26.38
C ALA A 243 8.99 19.32 27.51
N HIS A 244 9.11 18.13 28.08
CA HIS A 244 8.26 17.67 29.18
C HIS A 244 8.90 16.50 29.94
N ALA A 245 8.74 16.45 31.27
CA ALA A 245 9.37 15.43 32.12
C ALA A 245 8.76 14.01 31.99
N GLY A 246 7.64 13.90 31.30
CA GLY A 246 6.91 12.63 31.11
C GLY A 246 6.18 12.58 29.77
N LEU A 247 6.83 13.03 28.70
CA LEU A 247 6.27 12.99 27.35
C LEU A 247 6.09 11.54 26.91
N THR A 248 4.89 11.17 26.45
CA THR A 248 4.66 9.87 25.82
C THR A 248 4.37 10.09 24.33
N LEU A 249 4.99 9.30 23.48
CA LEU A 249 4.83 9.35 22.02
C LEU A 249 4.12 8.10 21.52
N ARG A 250 3.32 8.24 20.46
CA ARG A 250 2.85 7.08 19.70
C ARG A 250 2.73 7.36 18.22
N TRP A 251 2.91 6.30 17.43
CA TRP A 251 2.38 6.24 16.08
C TRP A 251 0.97 5.68 16.14
N ARG A 252 0.01 6.36 15.52
CA ARG A 252 -1.37 5.89 15.36
C ARG A 252 -1.67 5.72 13.87
N TYR A 253 -2.10 4.53 13.46
CA TYR A 253 -2.62 4.27 12.13
C TYR A 253 -4.13 4.06 12.21
N SER A 254 -4.89 4.81 11.42
CA SER A 254 -6.35 4.73 11.37
C SER A 254 -6.80 4.47 9.94
N THR A 255 -7.67 3.49 9.76
CA THR A 255 -8.20 3.09 8.45
C THR A 255 -9.69 3.34 8.32
N ASP A 256 -10.15 3.63 7.11
CA ASP A 256 -11.55 3.78 6.78
C ASP A 256 -12.25 2.40 6.58
N LYS A 257 -13.51 2.37 6.09
CA LYS A 257 -14.27 1.12 5.91
C LYS A 257 -14.06 0.42 4.57
N LEU A 258 -13.45 1.08 3.59
CA LEU A 258 -13.53 0.70 2.20
C LEU A 258 -12.29 -0.10 1.78
N TYR A 259 -11.16 0.58 1.66
CA TYR A 259 -9.97 0.02 1.03
C TYR A 259 -8.77 0.16 1.94
N VAL A 260 -7.73 -0.61 1.63
CA VAL A 260 -6.46 -0.56 2.34
C VAL A 260 -5.34 -0.64 1.32
N GLY A 261 -4.25 0.05 1.61
CA GLY A 261 -2.97 -0.22 0.97
C GLY A 261 -2.26 -1.38 1.66
N ARG A 262 -0.92 -1.40 1.59
CA ARG A 262 -0.10 -2.40 2.29
C ARG A 262 0.18 -2.06 3.76
N GLY A 263 -0.43 -1.00 4.27
CA GLY A 263 -0.34 -0.57 5.66
C GLY A 263 0.91 0.29 5.92
N VAL A 264 1.34 0.29 7.17
CA VAL A 264 2.41 1.17 7.67
C VAL A 264 3.41 0.36 8.47
N TYR A 265 4.69 0.65 8.28
CA TYR A 265 5.78 0.04 9.01
C TYR A 265 6.66 1.10 9.66
N VAL A 266 7.13 0.80 10.87
CA VAL A 266 8.05 1.62 11.65
C VAL A 266 9.19 0.73 12.13
N ASP A 267 10.42 1.24 12.04
CA ASP A 267 11.61 0.51 12.43
C ASP A 267 12.67 1.46 13.03
N GLY A 268 13.45 0.98 14.00
CA GLY A 268 14.58 1.69 14.58
C GLY A 268 14.17 2.96 15.34
N LEU A 269 13.10 2.90 16.13
CA LEU A 269 12.66 4.00 17.00
C LEU A 269 13.76 4.39 17.98
N ARG A 270 14.19 5.65 17.91
CA ARG A 270 15.23 6.20 18.78
C ARG A 270 14.92 7.64 19.17
N VAL A 271 15.02 7.93 20.46
CA VAL A 271 14.83 9.27 21.03
C VAL A 271 16.12 9.72 21.72
N GLU A 272 16.61 10.89 21.33
CA GLU A 272 17.86 11.46 21.84
C GLU A 272 17.66 12.89 22.35
N GLU A 273 18.30 13.24 23.45
CA GLU A 273 18.36 14.58 24.04
C GLU A 273 19.83 14.96 24.25
N GLY A 274 20.31 15.99 23.55
CA GLY A 274 21.69 16.47 23.73
C GLY A 274 22.80 15.41 23.55
N GLY A 275 22.55 14.35 22.76
CA GLY A 275 23.46 13.21 22.58
C GLY A 275 23.28 12.06 23.58
N ARG A 276 22.46 12.24 24.63
CA ARG A 276 22.00 11.17 25.51
C ARG A 276 20.84 10.44 24.84
N VAL A 277 20.91 9.12 24.80
CA VAL A 277 19.83 8.27 24.29
C VAL A 277 18.81 8.01 25.41
N LEU A 278 17.60 8.54 25.23
CA LEU A 278 16.48 8.36 26.15
C LEU A 278 15.72 7.06 25.88
N PHE A 279 15.67 6.66 24.61
CA PHE A 279 15.03 5.42 24.15
C PHE A 279 15.76 4.92 22.90
N ASP A 280 16.02 3.62 22.81
CA ASP A 280 16.52 2.98 21.59
C ASP A 280 15.94 1.58 21.45
N GLU A 281 15.13 1.37 20.41
CA GLU A 281 14.50 0.09 20.09
C GLU A 281 15.51 -1.08 19.99
N ALA A 282 16.77 -0.81 19.64
CA ALA A 282 17.81 -1.83 19.58
C ALA A 282 18.20 -2.39 20.97
N ARG A 283 17.79 -1.74 22.06
CA ARG A 283 18.02 -2.21 23.44
C ARG A 283 16.83 -3.05 23.89
N GLU A 284 17.07 -4.31 24.23
CA GLU A 284 16.00 -5.23 24.67
C GLU A 284 15.13 -4.67 25.81
N GLY A 285 15.74 -3.96 26.77
CA GLY A 285 15.02 -3.34 27.88
C GLY A 285 14.11 -2.18 27.48
N ASP A 286 14.43 -1.46 26.40
CA ASP A 286 13.58 -0.39 25.87
C ASP A 286 12.50 -0.98 24.95
N LEU A 287 12.86 -1.94 24.09
CA LEU A 287 11.93 -2.67 23.23
C LEU A 287 10.78 -3.30 24.03
N ALA A 288 11.09 -3.94 25.15
CA ALA A 288 10.09 -4.58 26.02
C ALA A 288 9.11 -3.60 26.68
N ARG A 289 9.38 -2.28 26.62
CA ARG A 289 8.52 -1.22 27.18
C ARG A 289 7.61 -0.57 26.14
N ILE A 290 7.72 -0.95 24.87
CA ILE A 290 6.79 -0.52 23.82
C ILE A 290 5.42 -1.14 24.09
N VAL A 291 4.37 -0.32 24.02
CA VAL A 291 2.99 -0.76 24.10
C VAL A 291 2.38 -0.73 22.70
N ALA A 292 2.18 -1.91 22.12
CA ALA A 292 1.58 -2.10 20.81
C ALA A 292 0.11 -2.56 20.95
N VAL A 293 -0.79 -1.88 20.25
CA VAL A 293 -2.20 -2.26 20.08
C VAL A 293 -2.49 -2.35 18.59
N GLY A 294 -2.68 -3.55 18.06
CA GLY A 294 -2.87 -3.79 16.62
C GLY A 294 -1.61 -3.68 15.76
N TRP A 295 -0.48 -3.23 16.33
CA TRP A 295 0.84 -3.33 15.70
C TRP A 295 1.51 -4.66 16.08
N GLU A 296 2.22 -5.25 15.14
CA GLU A 296 2.90 -6.53 15.30
C GLU A 296 4.36 -6.44 14.83
N GLY A 297 5.27 -7.12 15.53
CA GLY A 297 6.65 -7.26 15.06
C GLY A 297 6.74 -8.32 13.97
N VAL A 298 7.14 -7.93 12.76
CA VAL A 298 7.23 -8.82 11.59
C VAL A 298 8.65 -8.89 11.05
N ALA A 299 9.05 -10.07 10.56
CA ALA A 299 10.41 -10.37 10.11
C ALA A 299 10.54 -10.60 8.59
N ASP A 300 9.45 -10.34 7.85
CA ASP A 300 9.23 -10.57 6.40
C ASP A 300 10.39 -11.08 5.54
#